data_AF-A0A2S0WYG9-F1
#
_entry.id   AF-A0A2S0WYG9-F1
#
_cell.length_a   1.000
_cell.length_b   1.000
_cell.length_c   1.000
_cell.angle_alpha   90.00
_cell.angle_beta   90.00
_cell.angle_gamma   90.00
#
_symmetry.space_group_name_H-M   'P 1'
#
loop_
_entity.id
_entity.type
_entity.pdbx_description
1 polymer ?
#
loop_
_entity_poly.entity_id
_entity_poly.type
_entity_poly.pdbx_seq_one_letter_code
_entity_poly.pdbx_strand_id
1 'polypeptide(L)'
;MSDQPSCEYSASDFEARVSEGGGIRIIQVTGWGRCPSAGWRLGLVAANPGVVPHPESLWLEIRETPPRGERARVRTQTPIEAIIEDSRAQRIVVRLQGREGFVIPLRDRVGSMR
;
A
#
# COMPACT_ATOMS: atom_id res chain seq x y z
N MET A 1 23.36 12.59 11.87
CA MET A 1 22.25 11.64 11.64
C MET A 1 22.14 11.49 10.13
N SER A 2 22.58 10.37 9.58
CA SER A 2 22.53 10.16 8.13
C SER A 2 21.08 9.92 7.75
N ASP A 3 20.53 10.82 6.93
CA ASP A 3 19.21 10.65 6.33
C ASP A 3 19.26 9.37 5.49
N GLN A 4 18.64 8.31 5.98
CA GLN A 4 18.66 7.03 5.27
C GLN A 4 17.81 7.20 4.02
N PRO A 5 18.35 6.94 2.81
CA PRO A 5 17.64 7.24 1.58
C PRO A 5 16.36 6.39 1.55
N SER A 6 15.19 7.04 1.49
CA SER A 6 13.88 6.39 1.54
C SER A 6 13.14 6.53 0.20
N CYS A 7 12.16 5.65 -0.04
CA CYS A 7 11.27 5.79 -1.18
C CYS A 7 10.22 6.88 -0.91
N GLU A 8 9.81 7.57 -1.96
CA GLU A 8 8.76 8.60 -1.93
C GLU A 8 7.43 8.01 -2.41
N TYR A 9 6.31 8.48 -1.83
CA TYR A 9 4.95 8.02 -2.14
C TYR A 9 3.98 9.20 -2.24
N SER A 10 2.96 9.05 -3.08
CA SER A 10 1.79 9.91 -3.11
C SER A 10 0.53 9.05 -3.14
N ALA A 11 -0.57 9.53 -2.55
CA ALA A 11 -1.87 8.84 -2.65
C ALA A 11 -2.32 8.64 -4.11
N SER A 12 -1.93 9.55 -5.01
CA SER A 12 -2.24 9.47 -6.45
C SER A 12 -1.56 8.31 -7.17
N ASP A 13 -0.50 7.75 -6.58
CA ASP A 13 0.27 6.63 -7.13
C ASP A 13 -0.33 5.27 -6.77
N PHE A 14 -1.45 5.26 -6.04
CA PHE A 14 -2.09 4.06 -5.53
C PHE A 14 -3.55 3.98 -5.95
N GLU A 15 -4.01 2.76 -6.09
CA GLU A 15 -5.39 2.41 -6.34
C GLU A 15 -5.80 1.25 -5.44
N ALA A 16 -7.03 1.31 -4.95
CA ALA A 16 -7.64 0.24 -4.19
C ALA A 16 -8.97 -0.16 -4.83
N ARG A 17 -9.12 -1.44 -5.13
CA ARG A 17 -10.29 -2.00 -5.81
C ARG A 17 -10.94 -3.06 -4.96
N VAL A 18 -12.28 -3.05 -4.95
CA VAL A 18 -13.09 -4.07 -4.29
C VAL A 18 -13.61 -5.06 -5.32
N SER A 19 -13.52 -6.35 -5.00
CA SER A 19 -14.21 -7.41 -5.73
C SER A 19 -14.92 -8.33 -4.76
N GLU A 20 -16.17 -8.64 -5.06
CA GLU A 20 -17.01 -9.53 -4.26
C GLU A 20 -17.40 -10.74 -5.10
N GLY A 21 -17.33 -11.92 -4.50
CA GLY A 21 -17.67 -13.18 -5.17
C GLY A 21 -17.62 -14.35 -4.21
N GLY A 22 -18.54 -15.30 -4.37
CA GLY A 22 -18.57 -16.53 -3.55
C GLY A 22 -18.70 -16.28 -2.04
N GLY A 23 -19.31 -15.16 -1.63
CA GLY A 23 -19.47 -14.79 -0.21
C GLY A 23 -18.24 -14.12 0.42
N ILE A 24 -17.19 -13.85 -0.36
CA ILE A 24 -15.95 -13.21 0.11
C ILE A 24 -15.83 -11.83 -0.53
N ARG A 25 -15.34 -10.86 0.25
CA ARG A 25 -14.97 -9.53 -0.21
C ARG A 25 -13.46 -9.36 -0.17
N ILE A 26 -12.88 -9.12 -1.34
CA ILE A 26 -11.45 -8.93 -1.53
C ILE A 26 -11.17 -7.49 -1.90
N ILE A 27 -10.16 -6.91 -1.26
CA ILE A 27 -9.59 -5.60 -1.59
C ILE A 27 -8.21 -5.83 -2.21
N GLN A 28 -8.04 -5.41 -3.45
CA GLN A 28 -6.73 -5.36 -4.11
C GLN A 28 -6.19 -3.94 -4.03
N VAL A 29 -4.97 -3.79 -3.55
CA VAL A 29 -4.26 -2.52 -3.47
C VAL A 29 -3.02 -2.61 -4.35
N THR A 30 -2.90 -1.68 -5.29
CA THR A 30 -1.74 -1.60 -6.19
C THR A 30 -1.21 -0.18 -6.22
N GLY A 31 0.08 -0.02 -6.42
CA GLY A 31 0.68 1.29 -6.65
C GLY A 31 2.16 1.21 -6.94
N TRP A 32 2.85 2.33 -6.76
CA TRP A 32 4.30 2.40 -6.84
C TRP A 32 4.90 3.40 -5.83
N GLY A 33 6.15 3.15 -5.45
CA GLY A 33 7.01 4.10 -4.76
C GLY A 33 8.17 4.54 -5.64
N ARG A 34 8.59 5.79 -5.51
CA ARG A 34 9.79 6.30 -6.19
C ARG A 34 11.01 6.12 -5.30
N CYS A 35 11.76 5.05 -5.53
CA CYS A 35 12.88 4.65 -4.70
C CYS A 35 14.22 5.30 -5.15
N PRO A 36 15.21 5.42 -4.25
CA PRO A 36 16.51 6.03 -4.54
C PRO A 36 17.34 5.32 -5.63
N SER A 37 17.11 4.02 -5.82
CA SER A 37 17.81 3.16 -6.78
C SER A 37 16.91 2.02 -7.25
N ALA A 38 17.35 1.25 -8.23
CA ALA A 38 16.76 -0.06 -8.52
C ALA A 38 17.03 -1.09 -7.41
N GLY A 39 16.23 -2.16 -7.38
CA GLY A 39 16.41 -3.31 -6.48
C GLY A 39 15.81 -3.17 -5.09
N TRP A 40 15.14 -2.05 -4.80
CA TRP A 40 14.29 -1.93 -3.62
C TRP A 40 13.11 -2.90 -3.72
N ARG A 41 12.66 -3.40 -2.58
CA ARG A 41 11.41 -4.15 -2.47
C ARG A 41 10.47 -3.42 -1.54
N LEU A 42 9.22 -3.32 -1.95
CA LEU A 42 8.15 -2.68 -1.20
C LEU A 42 7.06 -3.71 -0.90
N GLY A 43 6.46 -3.64 0.28
CA GLY A 43 5.33 -4.47 0.65
C GLY A 43 4.32 -3.70 1.48
N LEU A 44 3.04 -4.04 1.33
CA LEU A 44 1.98 -3.58 2.22
C LEU A 44 1.71 -4.67 3.25
N VAL A 45 1.75 -4.32 4.53
CA VAL A 45 1.42 -5.23 5.63
C VAL A 45 0.27 -4.66 6.45
N ALA A 46 -0.58 -5.53 6.99
CA ALA A 46 -1.63 -5.12 7.90
C ALA A 46 -1.01 -4.41 9.11
N ALA A 47 -1.50 -3.22 9.41
CA ALA A 47 -0.98 -2.33 10.45
C ALA A 47 -2.07 -1.96 11.46
N ASN A 48 -3.04 -2.85 11.66
CA ASN A 48 -4.17 -2.66 12.57
C ASN A 48 -3.65 -2.35 13.99
N PRO A 49 -3.93 -1.15 14.53
CA PRO A 49 -3.54 -0.82 15.89
C PRO A 49 -4.49 -1.52 16.88
N GLY A 50 -4.15 -2.72 17.33
CA GLY A 50 -4.85 -3.41 18.43
C GLY A 50 -6.34 -3.70 18.15
N VAL A 51 -7.18 -3.60 19.20
CA VAL A 51 -8.65 -3.78 19.11
C VAL A 51 -9.20 -2.70 18.17
N VAL A 52 -9.66 -3.11 16.98
CA VAL A 52 -10.01 -2.24 15.85
C VAL A 52 -11.10 -1.23 16.24
N PRO A 53 -10.77 0.05 16.52
CA PRO A 53 -11.76 1.06 16.86
C PRO A 53 -12.49 1.62 15.63
N HIS A 54 -12.03 1.24 14.43
CA HIS A 54 -12.46 1.78 13.13
C HIS A 54 -12.63 0.67 12.09
N PRO A 55 -13.65 -0.19 12.21
CA PRO A 55 -13.89 -1.31 11.29
C PRO A 55 -14.12 -0.87 9.84
N GLU A 56 -14.44 0.41 9.62
CA GLU A 56 -14.60 1.02 8.30
C GLU A 56 -13.28 1.42 7.63
N SER A 57 -12.13 1.25 8.30
CA SER A 57 -10.82 1.64 7.78
C SER A 57 -9.84 0.46 7.83
N LEU A 58 -9.29 0.08 6.67
CA LEU A 58 -8.21 -0.90 6.59
C LEU A 58 -6.86 -0.18 6.74
N TRP A 59 -6.09 -0.53 7.77
CA TRP A 59 -4.78 0.07 8.04
C TRP A 59 -3.68 -0.78 7.45
N LEU A 60 -2.90 -0.20 6.54
CA LEU A 60 -1.73 -0.84 5.94
C LEU A 60 -0.48 -0.02 6.24
N GLU A 61 0.66 -0.67 6.35
CA GLU A 61 1.96 -0.01 6.44
C GLU A 61 2.83 -0.43 5.25
N ILE A 62 3.52 0.54 4.66
CA ILE A 62 4.52 0.25 3.64
C ILE A 62 5.83 -0.15 4.32
N ARG A 63 6.30 -1.35 4.00
CA ARG A 63 7.60 -1.89 4.41
C ARG A 63 8.59 -1.76 3.25
N GLU A 64 9.68 -1.05 3.51
CA GLU A 64 10.77 -0.87 2.56
C GLU A 64 11.89 -1.85 2.89
N THR A 65 12.39 -2.56 1.88
CA THR A 65 13.61 -3.35 1.99
C THR A 65 14.63 -2.85 0.96
N PRO A 66 15.77 -2.28 1.39
CA PRO A 66 16.78 -1.79 0.46
C PRO A 66 17.45 -2.96 -0.30
N PRO A 67 18.00 -2.70 -1.49
CA PRO A 67 18.83 -3.67 -2.21
C PRO A 67 20.08 -4.02 -1.40
N ARG A 68 20.62 -5.22 -1.63
CA ARG A 68 21.95 -5.58 -1.12
C ARG A 68 23.02 -4.89 -1.96
N GLY A 69 24.04 -4.34 -1.29
CA GLY A 69 25.18 -3.66 -1.91
C GLY A 69 24.88 -2.24 -2.39
N GLU A 70 25.92 -1.53 -2.81
CA GLU A 70 25.78 -0.20 -3.41
C GLU A 70 25.12 -0.28 -4.78
N ARG A 71 24.26 0.70 -5.08
CA ARG A 71 23.58 0.84 -6.37
C ARG A 71 23.73 2.27 -6.86
N ALA A 72 23.77 2.44 -8.18
CA ALA A 72 23.68 3.77 -8.78
C ALA A 72 22.39 4.47 -8.29
N ARG A 73 22.53 5.73 -7.88
CA ARG A 73 21.42 6.56 -7.39
C ARG A 73 20.59 7.08 -8.56
N VAL A 74 19.81 6.18 -9.15
CA VAL A 74 18.85 6.47 -10.21
C VAL A 74 17.46 6.26 -9.66
N ARG A 75 16.64 7.32 -9.63
CA ARG A 75 15.27 7.23 -9.12
C ARG A 75 14.47 6.22 -9.94
N THR A 76 13.92 5.22 -9.27
CA THR A 76 13.25 4.07 -9.91
C THR A 76 11.84 3.92 -9.34
N GLN A 77 10.85 3.71 -10.21
CA GLN A 77 9.53 3.27 -9.79
C GLN A 77 9.59 1.81 -9.36
N THR A 78 9.20 1.55 -8.12
CA THR A 78 9.14 0.20 -7.55
C THR A 78 7.68 -0.14 -7.30
N PRO A 79 7.15 -1.23 -7.88
CA PRO A 79 5.75 -1.60 -7.69
C PRO A 79 5.50 -2.10 -6.27
N ILE A 80 4.24 -1.97 -5.85
CA ILE A 80 3.75 -2.49 -4.57
C ILE A 80 2.33 -3.03 -4.78
N GLU A 81 2.05 -4.20 -4.21
CA GLU A 81 0.77 -4.86 -4.32
C GLU A 81 0.42 -5.61 -3.03
N ALA A 82 -0.87 -5.63 -2.68
CA ALA A 82 -1.43 -6.56 -1.71
C ALA A 82 -2.87 -6.92 -2.07
N ILE A 83 -3.26 -8.13 -1.68
CA ILE A 83 -4.62 -8.64 -1.75
C ILE A 83 -5.04 -8.97 -0.33
N ILE A 84 -6.12 -8.36 0.15
CA ILE A 84 -6.61 -8.48 1.52
C ILE A 84 -8.07 -8.90 1.48
N GLU A 85 -8.45 -9.88 2.31
CA GLU A 85 -9.85 -10.17 2.60
C GLU A 85 -10.34 -9.21 3.69
N ASP A 86 -11.35 -8.40 3.39
CA ASP A 86 -11.94 -7.46 4.35
C ASP A 86 -13.40 -7.19 4.00
N SER A 87 -14.29 -7.43 4.98
CA SER A 87 -15.74 -7.35 4.80
C SER A 87 -16.35 -5.97 5.09
N ARG A 88 -15.59 -5.01 5.62
CA ARG A 88 -16.15 -3.79 6.22
C ARG A 88 -15.47 -2.48 5.80
N ALA A 89 -14.21 -2.52 5.43
CA ALA A 89 -13.45 -1.33 5.12
C ALA A 89 -14.06 -0.56 3.95
N GLN A 90 -14.13 0.75 4.09
CA GLN A 90 -14.60 1.71 3.08
C GLN A 90 -13.44 2.56 2.53
N ARG A 91 -12.31 2.57 3.24
CA ARG A 91 -11.10 3.31 2.89
C ARG A 91 -9.87 2.56 3.38
N ILE A 92 -8.73 2.88 2.77
CA ILE A 92 -7.42 2.38 3.19
C ILE A 92 -6.63 3.54 3.77
N VAL A 93 -6.10 3.33 4.97
CA VAL A 93 -5.16 4.25 5.61
C VAL A 93 -3.77 3.65 5.49
N VAL A 94 -2.92 4.26 4.68
CA VAL A 94 -1.54 3.85 4.46
C VAL A 94 -0.64 4.61 5.42
N ARG A 95 0.09 3.87 6.25
CA ARG A 95 1.11 4.38 7.15
C ARG A 95 2.50 4.25 6.57
N LEU A 96 3.32 5.24 6.87
CA LEU A 96 4.75 5.25 6.60
C LEU A 96 5.50 5.36 7.93
N GLN A 97 6.58 4.60 8.10
CA GLN A 97 7.38 4.69 9.32
C GLN A 97 7.97 6.09 9.49
N GLY A 98 7.63 6.74 10.61
CA GLY A 98 8.16 8.05 10.99
C GLY A 98 7.78 9.20 10.05
N ARG A 99 6.78 9.01 9.17
CA ARG A 99 6.33 9.98 8.18
C ARG A 99 4.80 10.08 8.18
N GLU A 100 4.29 11.20 7.66
CA GLU A 100 2.85 11.33 7.44
C GLU A 100 2.38 10.28 6.43
N GLY A 101 1.30 9.57 6.78
CA GLY A 101 0.65 8.61 5.91
C GLY A 101 -0.30 9.27 4.92
N PHE A 102 -1.13 8.48 4.26
CA PHE A 102 -2.17 8.99 3.37
C PHE A 102 -3.35 8.03 3.31
N VAL A 103 -4.47 8.52 2.75
CA VAL A 103 -5.71 7.76 2.62
C VAL A 103 -5.99 7.51 1.15
N ILE A 104 -6.37 6.28 0.81
CA ILE A 104 -6.82 5.89 -0.53
C ILE A 104 -8.30 5.48 -0.44
N PRO A 105 -9.18 6.03 -1.30
CA PRO A 105 -10.57 5.58 -1.37
C PRO A 105 -10.65 4.18 -1.99
N LEU A 106 -11.60 3.37 -1.51
CA LEU A 106 -11.95 2.13 -2.20
C LEU A 106 -12.79 2.47 -3.43
N ARG A 107 -12.44 1.87 -4.56
CA ARG A 107 -13.22 1.92 -5.79
C ARG A 107 -13.88 0.57 -5.99
N ASP A 108 -15.19 0.57 -6.17
CA ASP A 108 -15.88 -0.66 -6.54
C ASP A 108 -15.44 -1.07 -7.95
N ARG A 109 -15.15 -2.35 -8.14
CA ARG A 109 -15.10 -2.88 -9.50
C ARG A 109 -16.52 -2.86 -10.01
N VAL A 110 -16.82 -1.99 -10.97
CA VAL A 110 -18.07 -2.07 -11.74
C VAL A 110 -18.12 -3.51 -12.27
N GLY A 111 -18.98 -4.32 -11.67
CA GLY A 111 -19.15 -5.71 -12.05
C GLY A 111 -19.42 -5.71 -13.54
N SER A 112 -18.63 -6.46 -14.29
CA SER A 112 -19.00 -6.79 -15.67
C SER A 112 -20.26 -7.64 -15.54
N MET A 113 -21.43 -6.98 -15.55
CA MET A 113 -22.73 -7.62 -15.68
C MET A 113 -22.64 -8.49 -16.94
N ARG A 114 -22.60 -9.80 -16.72
CA ARG A 114 -22.85 -10.83 -17.74
C ARG A 114 -24.14 -11.51 -17.39
#